data_AF-A0A661NND6-F1
#
_entry.id   AF-A0A661NND6-F1
#
_cell.length_a   1.000
_cell.length_b   1.000
_cell.length_c   1.000
_cell.angle_alpha   90.00
_cell.angle_beta   90.00
_cell.angle_gamma   90.00
#
_symmetry.space_group_name_H-M   'P 1'
#
loop_
_entity.id
_entity.type
_entity.pdbx_description
1 polymer ?
#
loop_
_entity_poly.entity_id
_entity_poly.type
_entity_poly.pdbx_seq_one_letter_code
_entity_poly.pdbx_strand_id
1 'polypeptide(L)'
;MTGRDRPFDPVAIFRALQEGAVDFVVIGGWSATLQGVGWPTHDVDIVVAPDDENLERLLMALRSLEVEYDTFHQPPIRPDLGRLQRTPGPQLFRTRHGRLDVLKEAGGATFASLTSDAIEVAQGEGTVLCASIPALLRMKKAAGRPKDAAAIAQLEALLTGSTDD
;
A
#
# COMPACT_ATOMS: atom_id res chain seq x y z
N MET A 1 25.00 4.14 18.44
CA MET A 1 23.87 5.10 18.36
C MET A 1 22.60 4.29 18.21
N THR A 2 21.71 4.44 19.19
CA THR A 2 20.50 3.63 19.40
C THR A 2 19.56 3.70 18.20
N GLY A 3 19.13 2.53 17.73
CA GLY A 3 18.06 2.40 16.73
C GLY A 3 16.83 3.11 17.26
N ARG A 4 16.56 4.30 16.73
CA ARG A 4 15.37 5.06 17.05
C ARG A 4 14.22 4.33 16.35
N ASP A 5 13.36 3.66 17.11
CA ASP A 5 12.06 3.19 16.62
C ASP A 5 11.43 4.37 15.89
N ARG A 6 11.38 4.29 14.56
CA ARG A 6 10.74 5.32 13.76
C ARG A 6 9.24 5.08 13.95
N PRO A 7 8.48 6.06 14.47
CA PRO A 7 7.06 5.87 14.66
C PRO A 7 6.42 5.56 13.31
N PHE A 8 5.59 4.52 13.28
CA PHE A 8 4.76 4.23 12.11
C PHE A 8 3.68 5.31 12.02
N ASP A 9 3.84 6.20 11.05
CA ASP A 9 2.94 7.33 10.76
C ASP A 9 2.43 7.22 9.32
N PRO A 10 1.43 6.37 9.08
CA PRO A 10 0.89 6.15 7.75
C PRO A 10 0.17 7.35 7.17
N VAL A 11 -0.41 8.23 8.00
CA VAL A 11 -1.11 9.44 7.54
C VAL A 11 -0.12 10.39 6.87
N ALA A 12 1.10 10.51 7.40
CA ALA A 12 2.16 11.28 6.74
C ALA A 12 2.58 10.70 5.38
N ILE A 13 2.57 9.37 5.23
CA ILE A 13 2.86 8.70 3.95
C ILE A 13 1.75 9.02 2.93
N PHE A 14 0.48 8.85 3.31
CA PHE A 14 -0.65 9.16 2.43
C PHE A 14 -0.65 10.62 2.00
N ARG A 15 -0.42 11.54 2.95
CA ARG A 15 -0.35 12.97 2.67
C ARG A 15 0.72 13.29 1.62
N ALA A 16 1.93 12.74 1.76
CA ALA A 16 3.00 12.99 0.79
C ALA A 16 2.68 12.47 -0.61
N LEU A 17 2.01 11.32 -0.71
CA LEU A 17 1.57 10.76 -1.99
C LEU A 17 0.45 11.62 -2.62
N GLN A 18 -0.52 12.08 -1.82
CA GLN A 18 -1.61 12.95 -2.26
C GLN A 18 -1.11 14.34 -2.69
N GLU A 19 -0.20 14.95 -1.92
CA GLU A 19 0.45 16.22 -2.29
C GLU A 19 1.24 16.11 -3.60
N GLY A 20 1.79 14.92 -3.88
CA GLY A 20 2.44 14.59 -5.16
C GLY A 20 1.46 14.26 -6.30
N ALA A 21 0.15 14.28 -6.06
CA ALA A 21 -0.89 13.85 -6.98
C ALA A 21 -0.66 12.43 -7.55
N VAL A 22 -0.15 11.52 -6.71
CA VAL A 22 0.09 10.13 -7.09
C VAL A 22 -1.24 9.39 -7.18
N ASP A 23 -1.44 8.67 -8.28
CA ASP A 23 -2.54 7.73 -8.47
C ASP A 23 -2.18 6.39 -7.82
N PHE A 24 -2.78 6.14 -6.64
CA PHE A 24 -2.59 4.92 -5.87
C PHE A 24 -3.87 4.45 -5.17
N VAL A 25 -3.92 3.15 -4.87
CA VAL A 25 -4.92 2.53 -3.99
C VAL A 25 -4.20 1.86 -2.84
N VAL A 26 -4.61 2.14 -1.61
CA VAL A 26 -4.12 1.46 -0.41
C VAL A 26 -4.68 0.05 -0.36
N ILE A 27 -3.80 -0.91 -0.13
CA ILE A 27 -4.16 -2.32 0.02
C ILE A 27 -3.73 -2.81 1.42
N GLY A 28 -3.71 -4.13 1.62
CA GLY A 28 -3.09 -4.73 2.79
C GLY A 28 -3.82 -4.44 4.10
N GLY A 29 -3.08 -4.47 5.21
CA GLY A 29 -3.62 -4.37 6.56
C GLY A 29 -4.24 -3.03 6.89
N TRP A 30 -3.75 -1.96 6.27
CA TRP A 30 -4.33 -0.65 6.48
C TRP A 30 -5.68 -0.50 5.80
N SER A 31 -5.79 -0.91 4.54
CA SER A 31 -7.09 -0.91 3.87
C SER A 31 -8.14 -1.71 4.67
N ALA A 32 -7.74 -2.86 5.22
CA ALA A 32 -8.59 -3.68 6.08
C ALA A 32 -8.99 -2.97 7.39
N THR A 33 -8.03 -2.34 8.09
CA THR A 33 -8.29 -1.65 9.36
C THR A 33 -9.21 -0.45 9.20
N LEU A 34 -9.05 0.30 8.09
CA LEU A 34 -9.94 1.41 7.74
C LEU A 34 -11.39 0.95 7.45
N GLN A 35 -11.58 -0.33 7.15
CA GLN A 35 -12.86 -0.99 6.95
C GLN A 35 -13.35 -1.75 8.19
N GLY A 36 -12.74 -1.52 9.36
CA GLY A 36 -13.13 -2.15 10.63
C GLY A 36 -12.50 -3.53 10.87
N VAL A 37 -11.57 -3.97 10.02
CA VAL A 37 -10.88 -5.25 10.16
C VAL A 37 -9.52 -5.03 10.81
N GLY A 38 -9.46 -5.17 12.14
CA GLY A 38 -8.24 -4.94 12.90
C GLY A 38 -7.16 -5.98 12.66
N TRP A 39 -6.29 -5.76 11.66
CA TRP A 39 -5.10 -6.57 11.43
C TRP A 39 -3.85 -5.85 11.93
N PRO A 40 -2.91 -6.57 12.58
CA PRO A 40 -1.61 -5.99 12.85
C PRO A 40 -0.89 -5.69 11.52
N THR A 41 -0.52 -4.43 11.32
CA THR A 41 0.27 -3.96 10.18
C THR A 41 1.30 -2.95 10.66
N HIS A 42 2.45 -2.95 10.00
CA HIS A 42 3.59 -2.09 10.34
C HIS A 42 4.16 -1.41 9.08
N ASP A 43 3.36 -1.40 8.01
CA ASP A 43 3.68 -0.97 6.67
C ASP A 43 2.46 -0.35 6.01
N VAL A 44 2.70 0.53 5.06
CA VAL A 44 1.72 0.94 4.07
C VAL A 44 1.97 0.12 2.81
N ASP A 45 0.96 -0.62 2.35
CA ASP A 45 0.98 -1.29 1.06
C ASP A 45 0.12 -0.51 0.04
N ILE A 46 0.65 -0.23 -1.14
CA ILE A 46 -0.12 0.42 -2.22
C ILE A 46 0.04 -0.29 -3.56
N VAL A 47 -1.02 -0.21 -4.37
CA VAL A 47 -0.94 -0.42 -5.83
C VAL A 47 -0.99 0.94 -6.52
N VAL A 48 -0.01 1.22 -7.38
CA VAL A 48 0.09 2.48 -8.14
C VAL A 48 -0.29 2.28 -9.60
N ALA A 49 -0.81 3.32 -10.25
CA ALA A 49 -0.94 3.33 -11.71
C ALA A 49 0.47 3.23 -12.34
N PRO A 50 0.69 2.32 -13.31
CA PRO A 50 2.03 2.02 -13.81
C PRO A 50 2.51 2.94 -14.95
N ASP A 51 1.70 3.92 -15.36
CA ASP A 51 2.05 4.87 -16.41
C ASP A 51 3.22 5.78 -15.99
N ASP A 52 3.99 6.23 -16.99
CA ASP A 52 5.24 6.96 -16.75
C ASP A 52 5.01 8.27 -16.00
N GLU A 53 3.92 8.98 -16.29
CA GLU A 53 3.59 10.25 -15.64
C GLU A 53 3.32 10.05 -14.14
N ASN A 54 2.55 9.02 -13.78
CA ASN A 54 2.33 8.68 -12.37
C ASN A 54 3.61 8.18 -11.68
N LEU A 55 4.47 7.43 -12.37
CA LEU A 55 5.75 7.00 -11.80
C LEU A 55 6.72 8.16 -11.55
N GLU A 56 6.66 9.22 -12.36
CA GLU A 56 7.38 10.48 -12.11
C GLU A 56 6.85 11.20 -10.87
N ARG A 57 5.52 11.33 -10.73
CA ARG A 57 4.87 11.87 -9.53
C ARG A 57 5.23 11.07 -8.28
N LEU A 58 5.17 9.74 -8.37
CA LEU A 58 5.58 8.82 -7.31
C LEU A 58 7.03 9.06 -6.92
N LEU A 59 7.96 9.17 -7.88
CA LEU A 59 9.36 9.43 -7.56
C LEU A 59 9.54 10.74 -6.77
N MET A 60 8.80 11.79 -7.11
CA MET A 60 8.85 13.05 -6.38
C MET A 60 8.31 12.94 -4.95
N ALA A 61 7.20 12.22 -4.75
CA ALA A 61 6.66 11.93 -3.42
C ALA A 61 7.62 11.04 -2.59
N LEU A 62 8.22 10.03 -3.21
CA LEU A 62 9.22 9.17 -2.56
C LEU A 62 10.48 9.97 -2.14
N ARG A 63 10.85 11.01 -2.89
CA ARG A 63 11.95 11.92 -2.50
C ARG A 63 11.59 12.77 -1.29
N SER A 64 10.37 13.29 -1.18
CA SER A 64 9.93 14.10 -0.01
C SER A 64 9.80 13.26 1.26
N LEU A 65 9.54 11.95 1.11
CA LEU A 65 9.56 10.95 2.17
C LEU A 65 10.96 10.46 2.54
N GLU A 66 11.99 10.92 1.82
CA GLU A 66 13.40 10.52 1.98
C GLU A 66 13.58 8.99 1.95
N VAL A 67 12.90 8.31 1.02
CA VAL A 67 12.88 6.85 1.02
C VAL A 67 14.21 6.23 0.60
N GLU A 68 14.46 5.04 1.13
CA GLU A 68 15.51 4.12 0.70
C GLU A 68 14.92 2.71 0.52
N TYR A 69 15.52 1.89 -0.33
CA TYR A 69 15.12 0.48 -0.42
C TYR A 69 15.44 -0.26 0.88
N ASP A 70 14.52 -1.11 1.33
CA ASP A 70 14.63 -1.92 2.55
C ASP A 70 15.64 -3.08 2.39
N THR A 71 16.93 -2.72 2.31
CA THR A 71 18.03 -3.64 1.97
C THR A 71 19.27 -3.49 2.86
N PHE A 72 19.28 -2.49 3.76
CA PHE A 72 20.39 -2.19 4.68
C PHE A 72 21.76 -1.94 4.02
N HIS A 73 21.80 -1.66 2.72
CA HIS A 73 23.02 -1.28 2.01
C HIS A 73 23.64 0.03 2.53
N GLN A 74 24.97 0.12 2.44
CA GLN A 74 25.74 1.34 2.74
C GLN A 74 26.69 1.63 1.57
N PRO A 75 26.51 2.76 0.85
CA PRO A 75 25.48 3.78 1.04
C PRO A 75 24.05 3.27 0.76
N PRO A 76 23.00 3.93 1.32
CA PRO A 76 21.62 3.56 1.04
C PRO A 76 21.29 3.63 -0.46
N ILE A 77 20.52 2.67 -0.94
CA ILE A 77 20.02 2.68 -2.31
C ILE A 77 18.70 3.44 -2.33
N ARG A 78 18.64 4.51 -3.13
CA ARG A 78 17.43 5.31 -3.35
C ARG A 78 16.76 4.94 -4.68
N PRO A 79 15.43 5.08 -4.81
CA PRO A 79 14.76 4.85 -6.08
C PRO A 79 15.14 5.90 -7.13
N ASP A 80 15.15 5.46 -8.37
CA ASP A 80 15.19 6.30 -9.57
C ASP A 80 14.06 5.88 -10.52
N LEU A 81 13.71 6.74 -11.46
CA LEU A 81 12.59 6.50 -12.38
C LEU A 81 12.76 5.20 -13.17
N GLY A 82 13.98 4.95 -13.67
CA GLY A 82 14.25 3.74 -14.45
C GLY A 82 14.06 2.45 -13.65
N ARG A 83 14.40 2.46 -12.37
CA ARG A 83 14.18 1.32 -11.46
C ARG A 83 12.70 1.17 -11.12
N LEU A 84 11.97 2.27 -10.90
CA LEU A 84 10.52 2.23 -10.73
C LEU A 84 9.84 1.64 -11.97
N GLN A 85 10.24 2.04 -13.18
CA GLN A 85 9.66 1.57 -14.45
C GLN A 85 9.96 0.10 -14.73
N ARG A 86 11.20 -0.35 -14.56
CA ARG A 86 11.64 -1.69 -15.00
C ARG A 86 11.38 -2.80 -13.98
N THR A 87 11.24 -2.48 -12.70
CA THR A 87 11.00 -3.50 -11.67
C THR A 87 9.56 -4.03 -11.80
N PRO A 88 9.37 -5.35 -12.03
CA PRO A 88 8.02 -5.94 -12.14
C PRO A 88 7.42 -6.29 -10.77
N GLY A 89 8.26 -6.58 -9.77
CA GLY A 89 7.85 -6.99 -8.44
C GLY A 89 7.62 -5.83 -7.46
N PRO A 90 7.22 -6.15 -6.22
CA PRO A 90 7.08 -5.17 -5.15
C PRO A 90 8.37 -4.39 -4.89
N GLN A 91 8.24 -3.09 -4.66
CA GLN A 91 9.32 -2.21 -4.27
C GLN A 91 9.16 -1.84 -2.80
N LEU A 92 10.05 -2.40 -1.98
CA LEU A 92 9.99 -2.28 -0.53
C LEU A 92 10.86 -1.11 -0.08
N PHE A 93 10.24 -0.12 0.56
CA PHE A 93 10.91 1.10 1.01
C PHE A 93 10.83 1.27 2.52
N ARG A 94 11.88 1.93 3.05
CA ARG A 94 11.87 2.51 4.39
C ARG A 94 11.81 4.02 4.27
N THR A 95 10.97 4.63 5.08
CA THR A 95 10.81 6.09 5.19
C THR A 95 11.09 6.53 6.62
N ARG A 96 11.03 7.84 6.90
CA ARG A 96 11.03 8.35 8.29
C ARG A 96 9.72 8.05 9.05
N HIS A 97 8.67 7.63 8.35
CA HIS A 97 7.31 7.37 8.86
C HIS A 97 6.93 5.88 8.86
N GLY A 98 7.90 4.97 8.64
CA GLY A 98 7.67 3.53 8.55
C GLY A 98 7.92 2.95 7.17
N ARG A 99 7.52 1.70 6.95
CA ARG A 99 7.69 1.00 5.69
C ARG A 99 6.59 1.36 4.69
N LEU A 100 6.96 1.40 3.41
CA LEU A 100 6.08 1.62 2.28
C LEU A 100 6.41 0.60 1.19
N ASP A 101 5.45 -0.25 0.86
CA ASP A 101 5.55 -1.24 -0.19
C ASP A 101 4.73 -0.80 -1.39
N VAL A 102 5.40 -0.62 -2.53
CA VAL A 102 4.78 -0.13 -3.77
C VAL A 102 4.73 -1.26 -4.80
N LEU A 103 3.52 -1.57 -5.26
CA LEU A 103 3.26 -2.59 -6.27
C LEU A 103 2.60 -1.95 -7.50
N LYS A 104 2.81 -2.54 -8.68
CA LYS A 104 2.03 -2.23 -9.89
C LYS A 104 0.84 -3.18 -10.05
N GLU A 105 0.95 -4.36 -9.45
CA GLU A 105 -0.06 -5.40 -9.44
C GLU A 105 0.06 -6.20 -8.14
N ALA A 106 -1.09 -6.58 -7.56
CA ALA A 106 -1.17 -7.46 -6.41
C ALA A 106 -2.16 -8.60 -6.69
N GLY A 107 -1.66 -9.82 -6.89
CA GLY A 107 -2.50 -10.99 -7.14
C GLY A 107 -3.44 -10.84 -8.35
N GLY A 108 -2.95 -10.26 -9.45
CA GLY A 108 -3.74 -9.94 -10.65
C GLY A 108 -4.51 -8.62 -10.58
N ALA A 109 -4.58 -7.96 -9.42
CA ALA A 109 -5.26 -6.68 -9.27
C ALA A 109 -4.33 -5.51 -9.60
N THR A 110 -4.71 -4.72 -10.60
CA THR A 110 -4.04 -3.46 -11.02
C THR A 110 -4.77 -2.26 -10.44
N PHE A 111 -4.13 -1.08 -10.48
CA PHE A 111 -4.76 0.20 -10.11
C PHE A 111 -6.14 0.36 -10.75
N ALA A 112 -6.23 0.22 -12.07
CA ALA A 112 -7.48 0.36 -12.82
C ALA A 112 -8.58 -0.64 -12.37
N SER A 113 -8.21 -1.88 -12.04
CA SER A 113 -9.17 -2.87 -11.54
C SER A 113 -9.65 -2.53 -10.12
N LEU A 114 -8.76 -2.04 -9.26
CA LEU A 114 -9.04 -1.71 -7.87
C LEU A 114 -9.89 -0.45 -7.74
N THR A 115 -9.67 0.56 -8.59
CA THR A 115 -10.44 1.81 -8.54
C THR A 115 -11.92 1.61 -8.86
N SER A 116 -12.30 0.51 -9.53
CA SER A 116 -13.70 0.24 -9.89
C SER A 116 -14.61 -0.08 -8.70
N ASP A 117 -14.03 -0.63 -7.62
CA ASP A 117 -14.74 -1.00 -6.40
C ASP A 117 -14.08 -0.43 -5.13
N ALA A 118 -13.08 0.45 -5.28
CA ALA A 118 -12.40 1.09 -4.16
C ALA A 118 -13.36 1.93 -3.31
N ILE A 119 -13.05 2.03 -2.04
CA ILE A 119 -13.78 2.88 -1.10
C ILE A 119 -12.94 4.10 -0.74
N GLU A 120 -13.60 5.24 -0.58
CA GLU A 120 -12.95 6.44 -0.04
C GLU A 120 -13.06 6.43 1.48
N VAL A 121 -11.92 6.59 2.15
CA VAL A 121 -11.87 6.69 3.61
C VAL A 121 -11.22 8.00 4.00
N ALA A 122 -11.90 8.77 4.88
CA ALA A 122 -11.33 9.99 5.44
C ALA A 122 -10.13 9.65 6.34
N GLN A 123 -8.98 10.28 6.07
CA GLN A 123 -7.73 10.13 6.83
C GLN A 123 -7.08 11.51 7.00
N GLY A 124 -7.03 11.99 8.26
CA GLY A 124 -6.60 13.35 8.54
C GLY A 124 -7.55 14.37 7.88
N GLU A 125 -6.99 15.29 7.10
CA GLU A 125 -7.75 16.32 6.36
C GLU A 125 -8.13 15.89 4.93
N GLY A 126 -7.75 14.68 4.49
CA GLY A 126 -7.98 14.19 3.12
C GLY A 126 -8.73 12.87 3.06
N THR A 127 -8.96 12.37 1.84
CA THR A 127 -9.56 11.06 1.56
C THR A 127 -8.57 10.15 0.84
N VAL A 128 -8.51 8.89 1.24
CA VAL A 128 -7.60 7.88 0.67
C VAL A 128 -8.43 6.77 0.05
N LEU A 129 -8.12 6.39 -1.20
CA LEU A 129 -8.72 5.24 -1.85
C LEU A 129 -8.14 3.95 -1.29
N CYS A 130 -9.03 3.09 -0.79
CA CYS A 130 -8.70 1.81 -0.18
C CYS A 130 -9.36 0.68 -0.97
N ALA A 131 -8.62 -0.40 -1.21
CA ALA A 131 -9.18 -1.59 -1.84
C ALA A 131 -10.30 -2.20 -0.98
N SER A 132 -11.44 -2.48 -1.60
CA SER A 132 -12.59 -3.06 -0.92
C SER A 132 -12.29 -4.41 -0.24
N ILE A 133 -13.09 -4.79 0.76
CA ILE A 133 -13.04 -6.14 1.36
C ILE A 133 -13.05 -7.26 0.30
N PRO A 134 -13.94 -7.26 -0.72
CA PRO A 134 -13.86 -8.22 -1.84
C PRO A 134 -12.52 -8.22 -2.57
N ALA A 135 -11.96 -7.05 -2.88
CA ALA A 135 -10.67 -6.94 -3.55
C ALA A 135 -9.52 -7.50 -2.68
N LEU A 136 -9.49 -7.16 -1.39
CA LEU A 136 -8.52 -7.70 -0.44
C LEU A 136 -8.59 -9.23 -0.36
N LEU A 137 -9.79 -9.80 -0.40
CA LEU A 137 -9.99 -11.25 -0.40
C LEU A 137 -9.43 -11.89 -1.68
N ARG A 138 -9.74 -11.33 -2.86
CA ARG A 138 -9.22 -11.80 -4.15
C ARG A 138 -7.69 -11.79 -4.14
N MET A 139 -7.07 -10.69 -3.72
CA MET A 139 -5.60 -10.55 -3.68
C MET A 139 -4.95 -11.57 -2.73
N LYS A 140 -5.50 -11.78 -1.54
CA LYS A 140 -4.97 -12.77 -0.59
C LYS A 140 -5.10 -14.21 -1.09
N LYS A 141 -6.24 -14.57 -1.68
CA LYS A 141 -6.44 -15.89 -2.32
C LYS A 141 -5.44 -16.12 -3.45
N ALA A 142 -5.26 -15.12 -4.32
CA ALA A 142 -4.31 -15.19 -5.42
C ALA A 142 -2.84 -15.31 -4.95
N ALA A 143 -2.47 -14.65 -3.86
CA ALA A 143 -1.13 -14.75 -3.28
C ALA A 143 -0.81 -16.16 -2.75
N GLY A 144 -1.83 -16.92 -2.30
CA GLY A 144 -1.69 -18.32 -1.90
C GLY A 144 -0.71 -18.58 -0.75
N ARG A 145 -0.38 -17.57 0.07
CA ARG A 145 0.61 -17.69 1.14
C ARG A 145 -0.02 -18.33 2.37
N PRO A 146 0.63 -19.31 3.04
CA PRO A 146 0.07 -19.92 4.25
C PRO A 146 -0.30 -18.93 5.36
N LYS A 147 0.45 -17.83 5.49
CA LYS A 147 0.18 -16.75 6.47
C LYS A 147 -1.13 -15.99 6.22
N ASP A 148 -1.69 -16.05 5.02
CA ASP A 148 -2.92 -15.33 4.67
C ASP A 148 -4.20 -16.10 5.08
N ALA A 149 -4.11 -17.36 5.51
CA ALA A 149 -5.28 -18.20 5.80
C ALA A 149 -6.26 -17.60 6.82
N ALA A 150 -5.75 -17.07 7.94
CA ALA A 150 -6.59 -16.44 8.96
C ALA A 150 -7.28 -15.17 8.45
N ALA A 151 -6.55 -14.35 7.69
CA ALA A 151 -7.09 -13.13 7.11
C ALA A 151 -8.15 -13.44 6.04
N ILE A 152 -7.94 -14.46 5.21
CA ILE A 152 -8.93 -14.93 4.22
C ILE A 152 -10.22 -15.35 4.92
N ALA A 153 -10.14 -16.19 5.96
CA ALA A 153 -11.32 -16.65 6.70
C ALA A 153 -12.11 -15.48 7.32
N GLN A 154 -11.42 -14.47 7.86
CA GLN A 154 -12.07 -13.29 8.42
C GLN A 154 -12.78 -12.44 7.35
N LEU A 155 -12.15 -12.22 6.20
CA LEU A 155 -12.77 -11.48 5.10
C LEU A 155 -13.99 -12.22 4.53
N GLU A 156 -13.92 -13.56 4.42
CA GLU A 156 -15.06 -14.38 3.99
C GLU A 156 -16.25 -14.24 4.95
N ALA A 157 -16.00 -14.30 6.26
CA ALA A 157 -17.04 -14.14 7.27
C ALA A 157 -17.74 -12.77 7.19
N LEU A 158 -16.98 -11.69 6.92
CA LEU A 158 -17.54 -10.34 6.75
C LEU A 158 -18.47 -10.26 5.54
N LEU A 159 -18.10 -10.89 4.43
CA LEU A 159 -18.90 -10.87 3.21
C LEU A 159 -20.17 -11.70 3.34
N THR A 160 -20.14 -12.81 4.10
CA THR A 160 -21.33 -13.62 4.36
C THR A 160 -22.28 -13.00 5.38
N GLY A 161 -21.74 -12.24 6.35
CA GLY A 161 -22.54 -11.56 7.39
C GLY A 161 -23.16 -10.25 6.93
N SER A 162 -22.68 -9.65 5.84
CA SER A 162 -23.20 -8.39 5.29
C SER A 162 -24.40 -8.60 4.34
N THR A 163 -24.78 -9.85 4.04
CA THR A 163 -25.90 -10.20 3.15
C THR A 163 -27.24 -10.46 3.86
N ASP A 164 -27.31 -10.28 5.18
CA ASP A 164 -28.49 -10.58 6.01
C ASP A 164 -29.19 -9.33 6.61
N ASP A 165 -28.98 -8.13 6.04
CA ASP A 165 -29.70 -6.89 6.44
C ASP A 165 -30.50 -6.28 5.26
#